data_AF-A0A5J9VAU6-F1
#
_entry.id   AF-A0A5J9VAU6-F1
#
_cell.length_a   1.000
_cell.length_b   1.000
_cell.length_c   1.000
_cell.angle_alpha   90.00
_cell.angle_beta   90.00
_cell.angle_gamma   90.00
#
_symmetry.space_group_name_H-M   'P 1'
#
loop_
_entity.id
_entity.type
_entity.pdbx_description
1 polymer ?
#
loop_
_entity_poly.entity_id
_entity_poly.type
_entity_poly.pdbx_seq_one_letter_code
_entity_poly.pdbx_strand_id
1 'polypeptide(L)'
;MHIPLALLPYARERRFTRAALARGYTVLAVSSRAECWSLDDSGEGSELAAVESIIKWWTNEKHPQLADLPLVGIGASSGGYFLSALTTKVRFSSIAVMIAEGVYGTMGDIPAGYPPALFMHMPKDVGMLKAKRVDVREVQCGDFAVSAEFLAERVPGLTRAVADALVNVLRQKGFVDEKGFLKNDGRSTPWKKAAKEAKVLPEGFRLQRHVTEEFNVAYAFHEFTSLRNGEIFE
;
A
#
# COMPACT_ATOMS: atom_id res chain seq x y z
N MET A 1 -11.97 -15.74 18.43
CA MET A 1 -12.94 -15.46 17.36
C MET A 1 -12.17 -15.27 16.06
N HIS A 2 -12.19 -16.25 15.15
CA HIS A 2 -11.55 -16.15 13.84
C HIS A 2 -12.49 -15.41 12.89
N ILE A 3 -12.20 -14.14 12.64
CA ILE A 3 -12.85 -13.38 11.57
C ILE A 3 -12.25 -13.90 10.26
N PRO A 4 -13.05 -14.44 9.33
CA PRO A 4 -12.52 -14.89 8.06
C PRO A 4 -11.91 -13.68 7.36
N LEU A 5 -10.59 -13.72 7.15
CA LEU A 5 -9.92 -12.88 6.16
C LEU A 5 -10.68 -13.10 4.86
N ALA A 6 -11.48 -12.13 4.41
CA ALA A 6 -11.80 -12.04 3.00
C ALA A 6 -10.45 -12.17 2.27
N LEU A 7 -10.37 -13.07 1.30
CA LEU A 7 -9.14 -13.39 0.56
C LEU A 7 -8.62 -12.10 -0.08
N LEU A 8 -7.78 -11.37 0.64
CA LEU A 8 -7.08 -10.21 0.11
C LEU A 8 -6.18 -10.72 -1.01
N PRO A 9 -6.43 -10.32 -2.27
CA PRO A 9 -5.82 -10.94 -3.43
C PRO A 9 -4.31 -10.76 -3.46
N TYR A 10 -3.75 -9.76 -2.74
CA TYR A 10 -2.34 -9.43 -2.80
C TYR A 10 -1.57 -9.78 -1.51
N ALA A 11 -0.38 -10.38 -1.67
CA ALA A 11 0.51 -10.76 -0.58
C ALA A 11 0.86 -9.59 0.36
N ARG A 12 0.82 -8.35 -0.16
CA ARG A 12 1.09 -7.12 0.56
C ARG A 12 -0.04 -6.71 1.50
N GLU A 13 -1.29 -6.72 1.03
CA GLU A 13 -2.49 -6.43 1.84
C GLU A 13 -2.58 -7.42 3.00
N ARG A 14 -2.27 -8.71 2.74
CA ARG A 14 -2.17 -9.72 3.80
C ARG A 14 -1.16 -9.37 4.89
N ARG A 15 -0.04 -8.70 4.56
CA ARG A 15 0.94 -8.25 5.58
C ARG A 15 0.42 -7.11 6.43
N PHE A 16 -0.30 -6.15 5.83
CA PHE A 16 -0.98 -5.10 6.58
C PHE A 16 -2.01 -5.68 7.54
N THR A 17 -2.88 -6.55 7.03
CA THR A 17 -3.91 -7.20 7.85
C THR A 17 -3.29 -8.02 8.98
N ARG A 18 -2.23 -8.79 8.71
CA ARG A 18 -1.53 -9.54 9.77
C ARG A 18 -0.90 -8.62 10.80
N ALA A 19 -0.27 -7.52 10.39
CA ALA A 19 0.36 -6.56 11.30
C ALA A 19 -0.66 -5.83 12.17
N ALA A 20 -1.81 -5.47 11.59
CA ALA A 20 -2.94 -4.87 12.29
C ALA A 20 -3.56 -5.86 13.30
N LEU A 21 -3.89 -7.08 12.86
CA LEU A 21 -4.44 -8.12 13.73
C LEU A 21 -3.49 -8.47 14.88
N ALA A 22 -2.18 -8.54 14.62
CA ALA A 22 -1.18 -8.81 15.66
C ALA A 22 -1.09 -7.70 16.72
N ARG A 23 -1.56 -6.49 16.42
CA ARG A 23 -1.66 -5.35 17.35
C ARG A 23 -3.07 -5.16 17.93
N GLY A 24 -3.96 -6.13 17.72
CA GLY A 24 -5.31 -6.11 18.29
C GLY A 24 -6.35 -5.31 17.50
N TYR A 25 -6.01 -4.81 16.31
CA TYR A 25 -6.99 -4.16 15.45
C TYR A 25 -7.97 -5.18 14.87
N THR A 26 -9.22 -4.76 14.69
CA THR A 26 -10.15 -5.45 13.78
C THR A 26 -10.04 -4.81 12.40
N VAL A 27 -9.98 -5.60 11.34
CA VAL A 27 -9.70 -5.12 9.99
C VAL A 27 -10.94 -5.19 9.10
N LEU A 28 -11.32 -4.03 8.53
CA LEU A 28 -12.28 -3.90 7.46
C LEU A 28 -11.54 -3.49 6.18
N ALA A 29 -11.59 -4.33 5.15
CA ALA A 29 -11.07 -4.01 3.83
C ALA A 29 -12.24 -3.77 2.88
N VAL A 30 -12.21 -2.65 2.17
CA VAL A 30 -13.25 -2.25 1.22
C VAL A 30 -12.61 -2.03 -0.13
N SER A 31 -13.21 -2.60 -1.17
CA SER A 31 -12.77 -2.44 -2.55
C SER A 31 -13.65 -1.41 -3.27
N SER A 32 -13.04 -0.66 -4.19
CA SER A 32 -13.81 0.17 -5.13
C SER A 32 -14.66 -0.70 -6.06
N ARG A 33 -15.70 -0.12 -6.62
CA ARG A 33 -16.50 -0.69 -7.72
C ARG A 33 -15.72 -0.80 -9.02
N ALA A 34 -14.62 -0.08 -9.14
CA ALA A 34 -13.72 -0.06 -10.29
C ALA A 34 -12.26 -0.33 -9.87
N GLU A 35 -11.32 -0.21 -10.81
CA GLU A 35 -9.88 -0.32 -10.51
C GLU A 35 -9.36 0.84 -9.65
N CYS A 36 -9.93 2.05 -9.84
CA CYS A 36 -9.60 3.24 -9.06
C CYS A 36 -10.84 3.82 -8.39
N TRP A 37 -10.64 4.40 -7.21
CA TRP A 37 -11.68 5.07 -6.45
C TRP A 37 -12.17 6.34 -7.16
N SER A 38 -13.48 6.56 -7.09
CA SER A 38 -14.16 7.78 -7.51
C SER A 38 -14.40 8.71 -6.32
N LEU A 39 -14.16 10.00 -6.56
CA LEU A 39 -14.47 11.09 -5.62
C LEU A 39 -15.79 11.79 -5.95
N ASP A 40 -16.55 11.28 -6.92
CA ASP A 40 -17.83 11.87 -7.28
C ASP A 40 -18.80 11.83 -6.07
N ASP A 41 -19.19 13.00 -5.57
CA ASP A 41 -20.12 13.16 -4.44
C ASP A 41 -21.55 13.48 -4.92
N SER A 42 -21.91 13.05 -6.14
CA SER A 42 -23.20 13.34 -6.79
C SER A 42 -24.46 12.76 -6.10
N GLY A 43 -24.39 12.24 -4.87
CA GLY A 43 -25.53 11.86 -4.04
C GLY A 43 -25.49 10.43 -3.48
N GLU A 44 -26.67 9.86 -3.19
CA GLU A 44 -26.89 8.56 -2.49
C GLU A 44 -26.29 7.31 -3.20
N GLY A 45 -25.65 7.48 -4.37
CA GLY A 45 -24.94 6.43 -5.10
C GLY A 45 -23.42 6.52 -5.05
N SER A 46 -22.85 7.57 -4.45
CA SER A 46 -21.39 7.80 -4.44
C SER A 46 -20.63 6.71 -3.70
N GLU A 47 -19.37 6.47 -4.09
CA GLU A 47 -18.51 5.55 -3.34
C GLU A 47 -18.27 6.05 -1.91
N LEU A 48 -18.21 7.37 -1.70
CA LEU A 48 -18.08 7.96 -0.36
C LEU A 48 -19.27 7.58 0.55
N ALA A 49 -20.50 7.79 0.08
CA ALA A 49 -21.71 7.46 0.85
C ALA A 49 -21.85 5.94 1.07
N ALA A 50 -21.47 5.14 0.08
CA ALA A 50 -21.48 3.68 0.20
C ALA A 50 -20.49 3.18 1.26
N VAL A 51 -19.25 3.69 1.27
CA VAL A 51 -18.23 3.29 2.25
C VAL A 51 -18.59 3.79 3.65
N GLU A 52 -19.10 5.01 3.78
CA GLU A 52 -19.64 5.51 5.05
C GLU A 52 -20.72 4.57 5.61
N SER A 53 -21.67 4.16 4.78
CA SER A 53 -22.74 3.23 5.17
C SER A 53 -22.20 1.86 5.56
N ILE A 54 -21.21 1.33 4.83
CA ILE A 54 -20.55 0.05 5.15
C ILE A 54 -19.87 0.12 6.52
N ILE A 55 -19.13 1.20 6.81
CA ILE A 55 -18.45 1.39 8.10
C ILE A 55 -19.48 1.43 9.23
N LYS A 56 -20.55 2.23 9.08
CA LYS A 56 -21.62 2.35 10.08
C LYS A 56 -22.32 1.01 10.33
N TRP A 57 -22.73 0.33 9.27
CA TRP A 57 -23.36 -1.01 9.38
C TRP A 57 -22.42 -2.00 10.07
N TRP A 58 -21.14 -2.02 9.68
CA TRP A 58 -20.18 -2.98 10.20
C TRP A 58 -19.88 -2.75 11.69
N THR A 59 -19.73 -1.50 12.11
CA THR A 59 -19.41 -1.11 13.50
C THR A 59 -20.62 -1.10 14.43
N ASN A 60 -21.81 -0.75 13.94
CA ASN A 60 -22.99 -0.58 14.81
C ASN A 60 -23.93 -1.80 14.78
N GLU A 61 -24.02 -2.49 13.66
CA GLU A 61 -24.97 -3.60 13.51
C GLU A 61 -24.26 -4.96 13.50
N LYS A 62 -23.22 -5.11 12.68
CA LYS A 62 -22.54 -6.41 12.53
C LYS A 62 -21.65 -6.75 13.72
N HIS A 63 -20.95 -5.75 14.24
CA HIS A 63 -20.03 -5.87 15.36
C HIS A 63 -20.20 -4.70 16.34
N PRO A 64 -21.35 -4.61 17.04
CA PRO A 64 -21.68 -3.48 17.91
C PRO A 64 -20.63 -3.19 19.00
N GLN A 65 -19.82 -4.17 19.38
CA GLN A 65 -18.70 -3.97 20.30
C GLN A 65 -17.58 -3.07 19.75
N LEU A 66 -17.62 -2.70 18.46
CA LEU A 66 -16.66 -1.83 17.80
C LEU A 66 -17.13 -0.37 17.71
N ALA A 67 -18.40 -0.07 18.02
CA ALA A 67 -19.03 1.23 17.76
C ALA A 67 -18.28 2.42 18.41
N ASP A 68 -17.73 2.22 19.61
CA ASP A 68 -17.02 3.26 20.37
C ASP A 68 -15.48 3.18 20.24
N LEU A 69 -14.97 2.26 19.42
CA LEU A 69 -13.52 2.09 19.24
C LEU A 69 -12.95 3.09 18.22
N PRO A 70 -11.69 3.52 18.39
CA PRO A 70 -11.04 4.42 17.45
C PRO A 70 -10.93 3.79 16.06
N LEU A 71 -11.32 4.56 15.02
CA LEU A 71 -11.22 4.15 13.62
C LEU A 71 -9.95 4.71 13.00
N VAL A 72 -9.11 3.85 12.44
CA VAL A 72 -7.88 4.24 11.71
C VAL A 72 -8.03 3.88 10.24
N GLY A 73 -7.67 4.79 9.35
CA GLY A 73 -7.76 4.60 7.90
C GLY A 73 -6.40 4.41 7.25
N ILE A 74 -6.30 3.53 6.25
CA ILE A 74 -5.10 3.39 5.41
C ILE A 74 -5.53 3.41 3.94
N GLY A 75 -4.93 4.30 3.15
CA GLY A 75 -5.22 4.44 1.72
C GLY A 75 -3.95 4.68 0.92
N ALA A 76 -3.86 4.11 -0.28
CA ALA A 76 -2.71 4.26 -1.17
C ALA A 76 -3.15 4.73 -2.56
N SER A 77 -2.37 5.64 -3.17
CA SER A 77 -2.66 6.18 -4.51
C SER A 77 -4.12 6.72 -4.58
N SER A 78 -4.96 6.26 -5.51
CA SER A 78 -6.39 6.63 -5.58
C SER A 78 -7.16 6.36 -4.27
N GLY A 79 -6.81 5.31 -3.53
CA GLY A 79 -7.37 5.05 -2.20
C GLY A 79 -6.92 6.04 -1.13
N GLY A 80 -5.75 6.65 -1.30
CA GLY A 80 -5.27 7.74 -0.46
C GLY A 80 -6.09 9.02 -0.65
N TYR A 81 -6.37 9.38 -1.91
CA TYR A 81 -7.31 10.45 -2.25
C TYR A 81 -8.70 10.18 -1.68
N PHE A 82 -9.24 8.98 -1.92
CA PHE A 82 -10.54 8.59 -1.41
C PHE A 82 -10.63 8.67 0.12
N LEU A 83 -9.65 8.09 0.83
CA LEU A 83 -9.61 8.15 2.29
C LEU A 83 -9.55 9.59 2.79
N SER A 84 -8.69 10.43 2.20
CA SER A 84 -8.56 11.83 2.60
C SER A 84 -9.83 12.66 2.35
N ALA A 85 -10.68 12.26 1.41
CA ALA A 85 -12.01 12.85 1.21
C ALA A 85 -13.04 12.27 2.19
N LEU A 86 -13.01 10.96 2.45
CA LEU A 86 -13.92 10.26 3.34
C LEU A 86 -13.85 10.78 4.79
N THR A 87 -12.70 11.27 5.24
CA THR A 87 -12.54 11.89 6.57
C THR A 87 -13.42 13.12 6.80
N THR A 88 -13.96 13.73 5.74
CA THR A 88 -14.94 14.81 5.86
C THR A 88 -16.34 14.32 6.26
N LYS A 89 -16.62 13.02 6.06
CA LYS A 89 -17.91 12.37 6.36
C LYS A 89 -17.82 11.39 7.53
N VAL A 90 -16.65 10.78 7.74
CA VAL A 90 -16.40 9.78 8.78
C VAL A 90 -15.28 10.25 9.70
N ARG A 91 -15.49 10.15 11.02
CA ARG A 91 -14.48 10.52 12.01
C ARG A 91 -13.46 9.39 12.18
N PHE A 92 -12.24 9.64 11.75
CA PHE A 92 -11.09 8.79 12.03
C PHE A 92 -10.28 9.37 13.21
N SER A 93 -9.61 8.51 13.96
CA SER A 93 -8.63 8.89 14.98
C SER A 93 -7.29 9.27 14.36
N SER A 94 -6.92 8.60 13.26
CA SER A 94 -5.75 8.91 12.44
C SER A 94 -5.92 8.28 11.05
N ILE A 95 -5.17 8.80 10.07
CA ILE A 95 -5.09 8.20 8.73
C ILE A 95 -3.65 8.06 8.26
N ALA A 96 -3.38 7.01 7.49
CA ALA A 96 -2.14 6.81 6.77
C ALA A 96 -2.42 6.90 5.26
N VAL A 97 -1.84 7.90 4.61
CA VAL A 97 -1.96 8.13 3.17
C VAL A 97 -0.62 7.79 2.52
N MET A 98 -0.64 6.86 1.57
CA MET A 98 0.56 6.35 0.93
C MET A 98 0.61 6.74 -0.53
N ILE A 99 1.77 7.17 -1.03
CA ILE A 99 2.05 7.40 -2.46
C ILE A 99 0.95 8.22 -3.17
N ALA A 100 0.27 9.10 -2.42
CA ALA A 100 -0.78 10.02 -2.85
C ALA A 100 -0.79 11.23 -1.91
N GLU A 101 -0.80 12.47 -2.43
CA GLU A 101 -0.95 13.68 -1.62
C GLU A 101 -2.38 13.84 -1.06
N GLY A 102 -3.32 12.97 -1.42
CA GLY A 102 -4.71 13.12 -1.03
C GLY A 102 -5.35 14.39 -1.61
N VAL A 103 -6.57 14.71 -1.16
CA VAL A 103 -7.29 15.91 -1.62
C VAL A 103 -6.84 17.21 -0.93
N TYR A 104 -5.72 17.20 -0.19
CA TYR A 104 -5.26 18.35 0.60
C TYR A 104 -4.98 19.60 -0.25
N GLY A 105 -4.43 19.44 -1.45
CA GLY A 105 -4.16 20.56 -2.35
C GLY A 105 -5.41 21.24 -2.90
N THR A 106 -6.55 20.54 -2.90
CA THR A 106 -7.86 21.06 -3.35
C THR A 106 -8.75 21.52 -2.19
N MET A 107 -8.39 21.21 -0.95
CA MET A 107 -9.08 21.73 0.22
C MET A 107 -8.76 23.21 0.39
N GLY A 108 -9.78 24.07 0.36
CA GLY A 108 -9.62 25.50 0.63
C GLY A 108 -9.05 25.74 2.04
N ASP A 109 -9.69 25.11 3.03
CA ASP A 109 -9.24 25.03 4.42
C ASP A 109 -9.41 23.60 4.93
N ILE A 110 -8.58 23.21 5.90
CA ILE A 110 -8.71 21.91 6.57
C ILE A 110 -9.81 22.04 7.63
N PRO A 111 -10.85 21.19 7.60
CA PRO A 111 -11.92 21.23 8.58
C PRO A 111 -11.40 21.09 10.01
N ALA A 112 -12.02 21.82 10.95
CA ALA A 112 -11.74 21.63 12.36
C ALA A 112 -12.07 20.18 12.77
N GLY A 113 -11.11 19.49 13.39
CA GLY A 113 -11.25 18.08 13.77
C GLY A 113 -10.86 17.08 12.67
N TYR A 114 -10.25 17.54 11.58
CA TYR A 114 -9.60 16.64 10.62
C TYR A 114 -8.52 15.79 11.33
N PRO A 115 -8.44 14.48 11.07
CA PRO A 115 -7.54 13.59 11.81
C PRO A 115 -6.06 13.89 11.51
N PRO A 116 -5.16 13.65 12.49
CA PRO A 116 -3.73 13.58 12.21
C PRO A 116 -3.43 12.59 11.07
N ALA A 117 -2.52 12.97 10.19
CA ALA A 117 -2.19 12.20 9.00
C ALA A 117 -0.72 11.79 8.98
N LEU A 118 -0.47 10.50 8.73
CA LEU A 118 0.83 9.97 8.38
C LEU A 118 0.92 9.91 6.85
N PHE A 119 1.83 10.69 6.27
CA PHE A 119 2.08 10.64 4.84
C PHE A 119 3.32 9.82 4.55
N MET A 120 3.13 8.70 3.85
CA MET A 120 4.22 7.84 3.42
C MET A 120 4.43 7.95 1.92
N HIS A 121 5.66 8.21 1.51
CA HIS A 121 5.97 8.29 0.08
C HIS A 121 7.31 7.68 -0.26
N MET A 122 7.48 7.49 -1.55
CA MET A 122 8.68 6.94 -2.16
C MET A 122 9.49 8.12 -2.73
N PRO A 123 10.74 8.36 -2.30
CA PRO A 123 11.45 9.59 -2.66
C PRO A 123 11.67 9.84 -4.16
N LYS A 124 11.68 8.78 -4.99
CA LYS A 124 11.83 8.94 -6.47
C LYS A 124 10.49 9.18 -7.16
N ASP A 125 9.38 9.12 -6.43
CA ASP A 125 8.04 9.48 -6.88
C ASP A 125 7.86 10.99 -6.71
N VAL A 126 8.44 11.74 -7.66
CA VAL A 126 8.59 13.20 -7.63
C VAL A 126 7.23 13.88 -7.83
N GLY A 127 6.38 13.82 -6.81
CA GLY A 127 4.98 14.23 -6.93
C GLY A 127 4.39 14.94 -5.72
N MET A 128 4.57 14.47 -4.48
CA MET A 128 3.47 14.68 -3.53
C MET A 128 3.89 15.16 -2.15
N LEU A 129 3.73 16.48 -1.99
CA LEU A 129 3.15 17.26 -0.88
C LEU A 129 3.78 18.66 -0.94
N LYS A 130 3.25 19.53 -1.81
CA LYS A 130 3.55 20.98 -1.77
C LYS A 130 2.55 21.77 -0.92
N ALA A 131 1.57 21.10 -0.31
CA ALA A 131 0.52 21.76 0.45
C ALA A 131 0.91 21.94 1.92
N LYS A 132 1.45 23.13 2.22
CA LYS A 132 1.55 23.66 3.59
C LYS A 132 0.13 23.83 4.14
N ARG A 133 -0.29 23.05 5.15
CA ARG A 133 -1.35 23.40 6.13
C ARG A 133 -1.83 22.24 7.04
N VAL A 134 -1.58 20.96 6.71
CA VAL A 134 -2.01 19.80 7.55
C VAL A 134 -0.91 19.42 8.54
N ASP A 135 -1.27 19.05 9.78
CA ASP A 135 -0.36 18.36 10.71
C ASP A 135 -0.07 16.95 10.17
N VAL A 136 0.98 16.86 9.37
CA VAL A 136 1.39 15.65 8.67
C VAL A 136 2.77 15.26 9.15
N ARG A 137 2.86 14.05 9.67
CA ARG A 137 4.14 13.38 9.82
C ARG A 137 4.51 12.75 8.49
N GLU A 138 5.64 13.12 7.93
CA GLU A 138 6.19 12.54 6.71
C GLU A 138 7.07 11.32 7.04
N VAL A 139 6.89 10.22 6.31
CA VAL A 139 7.76 9.04 6.36
C VAL A 139 8.21 8.66 4.96
N GLN A 140 9.53 8.69 4.75
CA GLN A 140 10.13 8.31 3.48
C GLN A 140 10.45 6.81 3.45
N CYS A 141 9.94 6.16 2.40
CA CYS A 141 10.26 4.79 2.04
C CYS A 141 11.42 4.81 1.02
N GLY A 142 12.65 4.92 1.53
CA GLY A 142 13.86 4.95 0.70
C GLY A 142 14.11 3.65 -0.07
N ASP A 143 14.96 3.75 -1.09
CA ASP A 143 15.39 2.60 -1.87
C ASP A 143 16.38 1.73 -1.08
N PHE A 144 16.52 0.48 -1.51
CA PHE A 144 17.44 -0.47 -0.89
C PHE A 144 17.91 -1.51 -1.90
N ALA A 145 19.03 -2.14 -1.58
CA ALA A 145 19.58 -3.21 -2.38
C ALA A 145 18.63 -4.41 -2.47
N VAL A 146 18.37 -4.89 -3.69
CA VAL A 146 17.55 -6.08 -3.89
C VAL A 146 18.30 -7.30 -3.37
N SER A 147 17.70 -7.99 -2.40
CA SER A 147 18.23 -9.23 -1.84
C SER A 147 17.30 -10.41 -2.08
N ALA A 148 17.88 -11.61 -2.14
CA ALA A 148 17.11 -12.84 -2.27
C ALA A 148 16.22 -13.09 -1.04
N GLU A 149 16.67 -12.66 0.14
CA GLU A 149 15.90 -12.71 1.38
C GLU A 149 14.60 -11.93 1.25
N PHE A 150 14.72 -10.66 0.85
CA PHE A 150 13.59 -9.76 0.68
C PHE A 150 12.57 -10.35 -0.31
N LEU A 151 13.03 -10.87 -1.45
CA LEU A 151 12.14 -11.45 -2.46
C LEU A 151 11.49 -12.76 -1.98
N ALA A 152 12.26 -13.66 -1.37
CA ALA A 152 11.75 -14.96 -0.94
C ALA A 152 10.76 -14.84 0.23
N GLU A 153 11.00 -13.89 1.14
CA GLU A 153 10.06 -13.61 2.21
C GLU A 153 8.76 -13.04 1.68
N ARG A 154 8.80 -12.24 0.60
CA ARG A 154 7.68 -11.39 0.17
C ARG A 154 6.86 -11.97 -0.97
N VAL A 155 7.44 -12.81 -1.82
CA VAL A 155 6.77 -13.41 -2.97
C VAL A 155 6.53 -14.89 -2.71
N PRO A 156 5.27 -15.32 -2.47
CA PRO A 156 4.96 -16.74 -2.27
C PRO A 156 5.48 -17.61 -3.42
N GLY A 157 6.00 -18.80 -3.11
CA GLY A 157 6.51 -19.71 -4.14
C GLY A 157 7.85 -19.31 -4.76
N LEU A 158 8.42 -18.14 -4.40
CA LEU A 158 9.79 -17.79 -4.73
C LEU A 158 10.71 -18.29 -3.60
N THR A 159 11.30 -19.48 -3.77
CA THR A 159 12.22 -20.01 -2.75
C THR A 159 13.49 -19.15 -2.67
N ARG A 160 14.24 -19.26 -1.57
CA ARG A 160 15.53 -18.56 -1.42
C ARG A 160 16.48 -18.84 -2.59
N ALA A 161 16.58 -20.10 -3.02
CA ALA A 161 17.43 -20.50 -4.15
C ALA A 161 17.00 -19.84 -5.49
N VAL A 162 15.69 -19.78 -5.76
CA VAL A 162 15.16 -19.12 -6.97
C VAL A 162 15.38 -17.61 -6.90
N ALA A 163 15.18 -17.00 -5.72
CA ALA A 163 15.42 -15.59 -5.50
C ALA A 163 16.91 -15.22 -5.67
N ASP A 164 17.83 -16.05 -5.18
CA ASP A 164 19.28 -15.89 -5.38
C ASP A 164 19.64 -15.96 -6.87
N ALA A 165 19.10 -16.94 -7.60
CA ALA A 165 19.31 -17.05 -9.04
C ALA A 165 18.77 -15.81 -9.79
N LEU A 166 17.61 -15.29 -9.39
CA LEU A 166 17.04 -14.07 -9.97
C LEU A 166 17.92 -12.84 -9.69
N VAL A 167 18.41 -12.66 -8.45
CA VAL A 167 19.32 -11.56 -8.11
C VAL A 167 20.62 -11.64 -8.91
N ASN A 168 21.15 -12.85 -9.13
CA ASN A 168 22.32 -13.04 -9.99
C ASN A 168 22.05 -12.64 -11.45
N VAL A 169 20.86 -12.93 -11.98
CA VAL A 169 20.44 -12.46 -13.31
C VAL A 169 20.39 -10.93 -13.36
N LEU A 170 19.84 -10.27 -12.34
CA LEU A 170 19.81 -8.80 -12.29
C LEU A 170 21.22 -8.20 -12.34
N ARG A 171 22.18 -8.79 -11.61
CA ARG A 171 23.59 -8.38 -11.61
C ARG A 171 24.26 -8.60 -12.96
N GLN A 172 24.14 -9.81 -13.53
CA GLN A 172 24.77 -10.18 -14.81
C GLN A 172 24.27 -9.31 -15.97
N LYS A 173 22.99 -8.92 -15.94
CA LYS A 173 22.40 -8.04 -16.96
C LYS A 173 22.60 -6.55 -16.65
N GLY A 174 23.25 -6.21 -15.54
CA GLY A 174 23.55 -4.84 -15.14
C GLY A 174 22.32 -4.02 -14.73
N PHE A 175 21.21 -4.66 -14.36
CA PHE A 175 19.97 -4.00 -13.92
C PHE A 175 20.07 -3.41 -12.51
N VAL A 176 21.00 -3.94 -11.71
CA VAL A 176 21.41 -3.37 -10.43
C VAL A 176 22.82 -2.76 -10.53
N ASP A 177 23.14 -1.83 -9.63
CA ASP A 177 24.48 -1.30 -9.46
C ASP A 177 25.39 -2.25 -8.62
N GLU A 178 26.61 -1.82 -8.35
CA GLU A 178 27.60 -2.58 -7.57
C GLU A 178 27.13 -2.87 -6.14
N LYS A 179 26.26 -2.02 -5.58
CA LYS A 179 25.69 -2.15 -4.24
C LYS A 179 24.38 -2.96 -4.23
N GLY A 180 23.87 -3.35 -5.41
CA GLY A 180 22.64 -4.13 -5.56
C GLY A 180 21.36 -3.30 -5.66
N PHE A 181 21.47 -1.97 -5.80
CA PHE A 181 20.31 -1.08 -5.99
C PHE A 181 19.84 -1.13 -7.44
N LEU A 182 18.53 -1.11 -7.65
CA LEU A 182 17.95 -1.06 -8.99
C LEU A 182 18.26 0.28 -9.67
N LYS A 183 18.69 0.22 -10.94
CA LYS A 183 18.99 1.42 -11.74
C LYS A 183 17.75 2.04 -12.38
N ASN A 184 16.70 1.25 -12.58
CA ASN A 184 15.42 1.67 -13.14
C ASN A 184 14.29 1.09 -12.29
N ASP A 185 13.08 1.63 -12.42
CA ASP A 185 11.91 1.06 -11.75
C ASP A 185 11.65 -0.38 -12.22
N GLY A 186 10.94 -1.14 -11.38
CA GLY A 186 10.70 -2.56 -11.61
C GLY A 186 9.85 -2.83 -12.86
N ARG A 187 8.96 -1.91 -13.24
CA ARG A 187 8.10 -2.03 -14.43
C ARG A 187 8.89 -1.79 -15.71
N SER A 188 9.83 -0.85 -15.69
CA SER A 188 10.73 -0.57 -16.83
C SER A 188 11.91 -1.53 -16.94
N THR A 189 12.28 -2.22 -15.85
CA THR A 189 13.36 -3.20 -15.87
C THR A 189 12.94 -4.47 -16.64
N PRO A 190 13.65 -4.90 -17.71
CA PRO A 190 13.28 -6.07 -18.50
C PRO A 190 13.65 -7.41 -17.84
N TRP A 191 13.52 -7.49 -16.51
CA TRP A 191 13.92 -8.63 -15.69
C TRP A 191 13.17 -9.91 -16.04
N LYS A 192 11.88 -9.83 -16.42
CA LYS A 192 11.04 -10.98 -16.80
C LYS A 192 11.64 -11.74 -17.98
N LYS A 193 12.09 -10.99 -19.00
CA LYS A 193 12.74 -11.53 -20.19
C LYS A 193 14.07 -12.20 -19.82
N ALA A 194 14.91 -11.50 -19.05
CA ALA A 194 16.19 -12.04 -18.59
C ALA A 194 16.04 -13.30 -17.75
N ALA A 195 15.07 -13.34 -16.83
CA ALA A 195 14.81 -14.48 -15.97
C ALA A 195 14.29 -15.70 -16.76
N LYS A 196 13.48 -15.45 -17.81
CA LYS A 196 13.03 -16.49 -18.75
C LYS A 196 14.19 -17.04 -19.58
N GLU A 197 15.04 -16.18 -20.13
CA GLU A 197 16.23 -16.59 -20.89
C GLU A 197 17.18 -17.43 -20.04
N ALA A 198 17.39 -17.04 -18.79
CA ALA A 198 18.24 -17.75 -17.83
C ALA A 198 17.57 -18.99 -17.20
N LYS A 199 16.29 -19.24 -17.50
CA LYS A 199 15.49 -20.37 -16.96
C LYS A 199 15.51 -20.46 -15.43
N VAL A 200 15.51 -19.31 -14.73
CA VAL A 200 15.58 -19.27 -13.27
C VAL A 200 14.22 -19.32 -12.58
N LEU A 201 13.14 -18.96 -13.28
CA LEU A 201 11.79 -19.00 -12.70
C LEU A 201 11.24 -20.42 -12.71
N PRO A 202 10.49 -20.83 -11.67
CA PRO A 202 9.81 -22.12 -11.65
C PRO A 202 8.84 -22.27 -12.82
N GLU A 203 8.65 -23.50 -13.28
CA GLU A 203 7.65 -23.80 -14.30
C GLU A 203 6.26 -23.38 -13.80
N GLY A 204 5.50 -22.71 -14.67
CA GLY A 204 4.16 -22.24 -14.33
C GLY A 204 4.11 -21.13 -13.28
N PHE A 205 5.22 -20.46 -12.94
CA PHE A 205 5.21 -19.32 -12.03
C PHE A 205 4.28 -18.21 -12.56
N ARG A 206 3.34 -17.72 -11.74
CA ARG A 206 2.32 -16.71 -12.11
C ARG A 206 2.38 -15.41 -11.30
N LEU A 207 3.41 -15.24 -10.47
CA LEU A 207 3.55 -14.09 -9.56
C LEU A 207 4.58 -13.06 -10.05
N GLN A 208 4.80 -12.98 -11.36
CA GLN A 208 5.70 -11.99 -11.96
C GLN A 208 5.29 -10.56 -11.63
N ARG A 209 3.98 -10.29 -11.55
CA ARG A 209 3.48 -8.98 -11.12
C ARG A 209 3.97 -8.65 -9.70
N HIS A 210 3.87 -9.58 -8.76
CA HIS A 210 4.32 -9.38 -7.38
C HIS A 210 5.83 -9.10 -7.29
N VAL A 211 6.64 -9.84 -8.05
CA VAL A 211 8.09 -9.55 -8.12
C VAL A 211 8.35 -8.15 -8.67
N THR A 212 7.62 -7.73 -9.70
CA THR A 212 7.72 -6.38 -10.27
C THR A 212 7.38 -5.30 -9.24
N GLU A 213 6.31 -5.50 -8.46
CA GLU A 213 5.91 -4.58 -7.39
C GLU A 213 6.97 -4.52 -6.29
N GLU A 214 7.52 -5.66 -5.85
CA GLU A 214 8.62 -5.66 -4.87
C GLU A 214 9.90 -4.99 -5.39
N PHE A 215 10.17 -5.04 -6.70
CA PHE A 215 11.23 -4.23 -7.32
C PHE A 215 10.91 -2.73 -7.31
N ASN A 216 9.65 -2.31 -7.49
CA ASN A 216 9.29 -0.90 -7.34
C ASN A 216 9.45 -0.41 -5.91
N VAL A 217 9.13 -1.24 -4.92
CA VAL A 217 9.41 -0.95 -3.51
C VAL A 217 10.92 -0.77 -3.29
N ALA A 218 11.74 -1.70 -3.77
CA ALA A 218 13.19 -1.62 -3.63
C ALA A 218 13.80 -0.43 -4.38
N TYR A 219 13.23 -0.04 -5.51
CA TYR A 219 13.62 1.15 -6.26
C TYR A 219 13.13 2.46 -5.62
N ALA A 220 12.17 2.38 -4.70
CA ALA A 220 11.45 3.49 -4.10
C ALA A 220 10.70 4.36 -5.13
N PHE A 221 9.74 3.77 -5.84
CA PHE A 221 8.88 4.50 -6.78
C PHE A 221 7.44 3.98 -6.78
N HIS A 222 6.48 4.88 -6.54
CA HIS A 222 5.03 4.71 -6.74
C HIS A 222 4.51 3.28 -6.47
N GLU A 223 4.72 2.80 -5.24
CA GLU A 223 4.29 1.46 -4.80
C GLU A 223 3.82 1.46 -3.35
N PHE A 224 2.69 0.78 -3.10
CA PHE A 224 2.18 0.58 -1.75
C PHE A 224 3.17 -0.30 -0.95
N THR A 225 3.37 -0.07 0.34
CA THR A 225 4.41 -0.82 1.08
C THR A 225 4.14 -1.07 2.55
N SER A 226 4.35 -2.31 2.99
CA SER A 226 4.25 -2.71 4.40
C SER A 226 5.56 -2.57 5.19
N LEU A 227 6.59 -1.97 4.60
CA LEU A 227 7.89 -1.78 5.25
C LEU A 227 7.82 -0.86 6.47
N ARG A 228 6.80 0.00 6.53
CA ARG A 228 6.60 1.00 7.58
C ARG A 228 5.41 0.70 8.49
N ASN A 229 5.08 -0.59 8.66
CA ASN A 229 3.96 -1.00 9.50
C ASN A 229 4.15 -0.63 10.98
N GLY A 230 5.39 -0.45 11.46
CA GLY A 230 5.64 0.07 12.79
C GLY A 230 5.07 1.47 12.93
N GLU A 231 5.45 2.38 12.03
CA GLU A 231 5.02 3.78 12.04
C GLU A 231 3.51 3.96 11.83
N ILE A 232 2.84 3.02 11.15
CA ILE A 232 1.39 3.09 10.87
C ILE A 232 0.52 2.68 12.07
N PHE A 233 0.99 1.72 12.88
CA PHE A 233 0.19 1.09 13.93
C PHE A 233 0.75 1.32 15.34
N GLU A 234 1.67 2.26 15.50
CA GLU A 234 2.19 2.79 16.78
C GLU A 234 1.57 4.15 17.08
#